data_AF-A0A3A4RW18-F1
#
_entry.id   AF-A0A3A4RW18-F1
#
_cell.length_a   1.000
_cell.length_b   1.000
_cell.length_c   1.000
_cell.angle_alpha   90.00
_cell.angle_beta   90.00
_cell.angle_gamma   90.00
#
_symmetry.space_group_name_H-M   'P 1'
#
loop_
_entity.id
_entity.type
_entity.pdbx_description
1 polymer ?
#
loop_
_entity_poly.entity_id
_entity_poly.type
_entity_poly.pdbx_seq_one_letter_code
_entity_poly.pdbx_strand_id
1 'polypeptide(L)'
;MKYLPLKVIIFCIIFPPLLHLLTVQSLEKYLKNVYTAEIENIYTGDTRLLFDGNLSVKDAVNNNIDNYLQKNRLIPWGVKANILVTTRSGAIIYPSFEEDDTLVPPSRNEIADENFRILNRGLNVQVEIYLERSSVLVISIFSSFILLSLIILSYLYRRGAMKAKLEDMTREKELHRLIELEKENTNRMNMLTEDKAHLSSEFKRLKNLLEDSKTTTKRNEDSMIEEIIALEERIEKIHALYDGQQEENTELKEMIAKYEKGELKTGKQKDRLSKQVTKRFKTLYKNIAFHQRAVINFADLTDEMQIKAEETIHQLDIDPNLVKVKRKVMMKKNPDAVFEITFSYNGRMYFSKGKDQKIQILSIGTKNTQEKDLAFIDTL
;
A
#
# COMPACT_ATOMS: atom_id res chain seq x y z
N MET A 1 30.40 -35.88 -24.84
CA MET A 1 30.61 -36.01 -26.30
C MET A 1 30.62 -34.68 -27.07
N LYS A 2 30.33 -33.51 -26.47
CA LYS A 2 30.35 -32.21 -27.21
C LYS A 2 31.75 -31.74 -27.66
N TYR A 3 32.82 -32.11 -26.94
CA TYR A 3 34.17 -31.54 -27.14
C TYR A 3 35.20 -32.48 -27.79
N LEU A 4 34.80 -33.71 -28.15
CA LEU A 4 35.60 -34.62 -28.96
C LEU A 4 34.85 -34.86 -30.26
N PRO A 5 35.10 -34.04 -31.30
CA PRO A 5 34.47 -34.27 -32.59
C PRO A 5 34.90 -35.65 -33.10
N LEU A 6 33.93 -36.52 -33.34
CA LEU A 6 34.13 -37.86 -33.92
C LEU A 6 35.04 -37.83 -35.15
N LYS A 7 34.95 -36.74 -35.93
CA LYS A 7 35.80 -36.45 -37.10
C LYS A 7 37.30 -36.49 -36.78
N VAL A 8 37.71 -35.97 -35.62
CA VAL A 8 39.13 -35.93 -35.23
C VAL A 8 39.61 -37.31 -34.78
N ILE A 9 38.75 -38.09 -34.12
CA ILE A 9 39.07 -39.49 -33.75
C ILE A 9 39.26 -40.33 -35.02
N ILE A 10 38.34 -40.22 -35.97
CA ILE A 10 38.41 -40.93 -37.26
C ILE A 10 39.69 -40.53 -38.02
N PHE A 11 40.00 -39.22 -38.07
CA PHE A 11 41.23 -38.74 -38.69
C PHE A 11 42.48 -39.31 -38.01
N CYS A 12 42.55 -39.28 -36.68
CA CYS A 12 43.65 -39.84 -35.90
C CYS A 12 43.84 -41.37 -36.08
N ILE A 13 42.80 -42.11 -36.45
CA ILE A 13 42.89 -43.55 -36.71
C ILE A 13 43.33 -43.84 -38.15
N ILE A 14 42.81 -43.09 -39.12
CA ILE A 14 43.08 -43.32 -40.56
C ILE A 14 44.41 -42.69 -41.01
N PHE A 15 44.84 -41.61 -40.38
CA PHE A 15 46.01 -40.86 -40.80
C PHE A 15 47.36 -41.59 -40.56
N PRO A 16 47.61 -42.28 -39.42
CA PRO A 16 48.84 -43.02 -39.21
C PRO A 16 49.17 -44.10 -40.26
N PRO A 17 48.24 -44.99 -40.68
CA PRO A 17 48.57 -45.99 -41.70
C PRO A 17 48.83 -45.37 -43.07
N LEU A 18 48.15 -44.27 -43.40
CA LEU A 18 48.38 -43.55 -44.66
C LEU A 18 49.76 -42.87 -44.68
N LEU A 19 50.15 -42.21 -43.59
CA LEU A 19 51.48 -41.64 -43.45
C LEU A 19 52.58 -42.71 -43.45
N HIS A 20 52.34 -43.84 -42.79
CA HIS A 20 53.28 -44.96 -42.76
C HIS A 20 53.57 -45.49 -44.17
N LEU A 21 52.53 -45.77 -44.95
CA LEU A 21 52.68 -46.27 -46.32
C LEU A 21 53.48 -45.28 -47.18
N LEU A 22 53.15 -43.99 -47.11
CA LEU A 22 53.84 -42.94 -47.86
C LEU A 22 55.31 -42.82 -47.43
N THR A 23 55.58 -42.93 -46.12
CA THR A 23 56.94 -42.84 -45.57
C THR A 23 57.79 -44.04 -45.99
N VAL A 24 57.25 -45.26 -45.94
CA VAL A 24 57.96 -46.48 -46.35
C VAL A 24 58.28 -46.42 -47.85
N GLN A 25 57.30 -46.06 -48.68
CA GLN A 25 57.50 -45.96 -50.14
C GLN A 25 58.53 -44.88 -50.50
N SER A 26 58.51 -43.74 -49.78
CA SER A 26 59.49 -42.67 -49.98
C SER A 26 60.90 -43.12 -49.55
N LEU A 27 60.99 -43.87 -48.45
CA LEU A 27 62.25 -44.39 -47.93
C LEU A 27 62.86 -45.45 -48.86
N GLU A 28 62.05 -46.35 -49.42
CA GLU A 28 62.47 -47.33 -50.43
C GLU A 28 63.06 -46.63 -51.66
N LYS A 29 62.36 -45.61 -52.19
CA LYS A 29 62.84 -44.83 -53.34
C LYS A 29 64.13 -44.09 -53.04
N TYR A 30 64.23 -43.49 -51.85
CA TYR A 30 65.44 -42.79 -51.41
C TYR A 30 66.62 -43.74 -51.28
N LEU A 31 66.45 -44.86 -50.58
CA LEU A 31 67.49 -45.87 -50.41
C LEU A 31 67.91 -46.46 -51.77
N LYS A 32 66.97 -46.72 -52.68
CA LYS A 32 67.27 -47.23 -54.02
C LYS A 32 68.24 -46.31 -54.76
N ASN A 33 67.97 -45.00 -54.75
CA ASN A 33 68.82 -44.03 -55.41
C ASN A 33 70.21 -43.95 -54.76
N VAL A 34 70.27 -43.95 -53.42
CA VAL A 34 71.53 -43.89 -52.67
C VAL A 34 72.39 -45.13 -52.94
N TYR A 35 71.82 -46.33 -52.83
CA TYR A 35 72.56 -47.57 -53.05
C TYR A 35 72.99 -47.74 -54.51
N THR A 36 72.16 -47.33 -55.47
CA THR A 36 72.55 -47.36 -56.89
C THR A 36 73.78 -46.48 -57.12
N ALA A 37 73.80 -45.26 -56.60
CA ALA A 37 74.93 -44.34 -56.72
C ALA A 37 76.19 -44.81 -55.96
N GLU A 38 76.02 -45.44 -54.78
CA GLU A 38 77.14 -45.97 -54.00
C GLU A 38 77.75 -47.22 -54.66
N ILE A 39 76.92 -48.14 -55.13
CA ILE A 39 77.37 -49.33 -55.87
C ILE A 39 78.02 -48.92 -57.19
N GLU A 40 77.50 -47.88 -57.85
CA GLU A 40 78.09 -47.33 -59.06
C GLU A 40 79.52 -46.83 -58.87
N ASN A 41 79.81 -46.19 -57.73
CA ASN A 41 81.16 -45.74 -57.40
C ASN A 41 82.09 -46.87 -56.95
N ILE A 42 81.55 -47.93 -56.34
CA ILE A 42 82.34 -49.03 -55.76
C ILE A 42 82.80 -50.04 -56.83
N TYR A 43 82.02 -50.28 -57.89
CA TYR A 43 82.43 -51.25 -58.92
C TYR A 43 83.57 -50.73 -59.82
N THR A 44 83.79 -49.43 -59.92
CA THR A 44 84.87 -48.78 -60.70
C THR A 44 86.22 -48.70 -59.99
N GLY A 45 86.52 -49.62 -59.06
CA GLY A 45 87.74 -49.62 -58.24
C GLY A 45 89.09 -49.68 -59.01
N ASP A 46 90.12 -50.32 -58.44
CA ASP A 46 91.46 -50.34 -59.07
C ASP A 46 91.49 -51.21 -60.34
N THR A 47 91.26 -50.56 -61.48
CA THR A 47 91.17 -51.19 -62.80
C THR A 47 92.49 -51.84 -63.24
N ARG A 48 93.63 -51.53 -62.61
CA ARG A 48 94.94 -52.08 -62.98
C ARG A 48 95.02 -53.59 -62.78
N LEU A 49 94.49 -54.08 -61.67
CA LEU A 49 94.50 -55.51 -61.33
C LEU A 49 93.58 -56.35 -62.24
N LEU A 50 92.59 -55.72 -62.87
CA LEU A 50 91.67 -56.35 -63.82
C LEU A 50 92.31 -56.50 -65.21
N PHE A 51 93.13 -55.54 -65.65
CA PHE A 51 93.83 -55.60 -66.93
C PHE A 51 95.05 -56.51 -66.93
N ASP A 52 95.68 -56.71 -65.76
CA ASP A 52 96.80 -57.65 -65.59
C ASP A 52 96.37 -59.12 -65.52
N GLY A 53 95.05 -59.40 -65.52
CA GLY A 53 94.49 -60.76 -65.48
C GLY A 53 94.67 -61.48 -64.15
N ASN A 54 95.02 -60.76 -63.08
CA ASN A 54 95.21 -61.32 -61.73
C ASN A 54 93.88 -61.54 -60.99
N LEU A 55 92.80 -60.90 -61.45
CA LEU A 55 91.47 -60.98 -60.85
C LEU A 55 90.40 -60.89 -61.94
N SER A 56 89.36 -61.72 -61.89
CA SER A 56 88.21 -61.61 -62.79
C SER A 56 87.35 -60.39 -62.41
N VAL A 57 86.76 -59.73 -63.42
CA VAL A 57 85.76 -58.67 -63.19
C VAL A 57 84.58 -59.20 -62.37
N LYS A 58 84.19 -60.47 -62.55
CA LYS A 58 83.13 -61.11 -61.76
C LYS A 58 83.52 -61.17 -60.28
N ASP A 59 84.72 -61.64 -59.96
CA ASP A 59 85.20 -61.79 -58.57
C ASP A 59 85.43 -60.44 -57.89
N ALA A 60 85.94 -59.45 -58.64
CA ALA A 60 86.15 -58.10 -58.14
C ALA A 60 84.84 -57.40 -57.76
N VAL A 61 83.84 -57.49 -58.65
CA VAL A 61 82.51 -56.93 -58.41
C VAL A 61 81.82 -57.66 -57.26
N ASN A 62 81.92 -58.99 -57.19
CA ASN A 62 81.35 -59.80 -56.12
C ASN A 62 81.92 -59.44 -54.75
N ASN A 63 83.26 -59.42 -54.61
CA ASN A 63 83.92 -59.11 -53.34
C ASN A 63 83.67 -57.66 -52.90
N ASN A 64 83.64 -56.71 -53.84
CA ASN A 64 83.37 -55.30 -53.52
C ASN A 64 81.91 -55.08 -53.09
N ILE A 65 80.94 -55.71 -53.75
CA ILE A 65 79.52 -55.62 -53.39
C ILE A 65 79.25 -56.35 -52.07
N ASP A 66 79.81 -57.54 -51.84
CA ASP A 66 79.61 -58.29 -50.61
C ASP A 66 80.24 -57.57 -49.40
N ASN A 67 81.44 -57.00 -49.54
CA ASN A 67 82.04 -56.17 -48.50
C ASN A 67 81.21 -54.91 -48.19
N TYR A 68 80.61 -54.29 -49.22
CA TYR A 68 79.72 -53.15 -49.04
C TYR A 68 78.43 -53.55 -48.30
N LEU A 69 77.82 -54.68 -48.66
CA LEU A 69 76.64 -55.21 -47.97
C LEU A 69 76.97 -55.54 -46.51
N GLN A 70 78.06 -56.26 -46.23
CA GLN A 70 78.44 -56.63 -44.85
C GLN A 70 78.73 -55.42 -43.94
N LYS A 71 79.29 -54.34 -44.50
CA LYS A 71 79.60 -53.11 -43.74
C LYS A 71 78.35 -52.26 -43.47
N ASN A 72 77.25 -52.50 -44.17
CA ASN A 72 76.09 -51.63 -44.12
C ASN A 72 75.24 -51.87 -42.85
N ARG A 73 75.02 -50.81 -42.07
CA ARG A 73 74.27 -50.86 -40.80
C ARG A 73 72.76 -51.00 -40.99
N LEU A 74 72.26 -50.81 -42.22
CA LEU A 74 70.82 -50.85 -42.53
C LEU A 74 70.30 -52.25 -42.86
N ILE A 75 71.17 -53.17 -43.27
CA ILE A 75 70.82 -54.57 -43.55
C ILE A 75 70.32 -55.33 -42.31
N PRO A 76 70.97 -55.26 -41.12
CA PRO A 76 70.43 -55.90 -39.91
C PRO A 76 69.11 -55.27 -39.45
N TRP A 77 68.77 -54.09 -39.95
CA TRP A 77 67.53 -53.39 -39.64
C TRP A 77 66.39 -53.78 -40.59
N GLY A 78 66.58 -54.78 -41.46
CA GLY A 78 65.54 -55.37 -42.31
C GLY A 78 65.42 -54.74 -43.70
N VAL A 79 66.44 -54.02 -44.15
CA VAL A 79 66.57 -53.57 -45.55
C VAL A 79 67.19 -54.70 -46.36
N LYS A 80 66.46 -55.23 -47.35
CA LYS A 80 66.97 -56.22 -48.30
C LYS A 80 67.28 -55.52 -49.63
N ALA A 81 68.55 -55.55 -50.03
CA ALA A 81 69.00 -55.04 -51.31
C ALA A 81 69.28 -56.23 -52.24
N ASN A 82 68.44 -56.39 -53.26
CA ASN A 82 68.70 -57.30 -54.37
C ASN A 82 69.46 -56.50 -55.42
N ILE A 83 70.75 -56.79 -55.57
CA ILE A 83 71.62 -56.11 -56.52
C ILE A 83 71.80 -57.04 -57.72
N LEU A 84 71.54 -56.53 -58.91
CA LEU A 84 71.78 -57.22 -60.17
C LEU A 84 72.69 -56.34 -61.02
N VAL A 85 73.90 -56.82 -61.31
CA VAL A 85 74.82 -56.12 -62.21
C VAL A 85 74.83 -56.88 -63.54
N THR A 86 74.46 -56.19 -64.62
CA THR A 86 74.39 -56.76 -65.97
C THR A 86 75.25 -55.96 -66.94
N THR A 87 75.79 -56.63 -67.95
CA THR A 87 76.39 -55.95 -69.11
C THR A 87 75.30 -55.38 -70.03
N ARG A 88 75.61 -54.41 -70.89
CA ARG A 88 74.66 -53.96 -71.94
C ARG A 88 74.18 -55.07 -72.86
N SER A 89 74.93 -56.17 -72.95
CA SER A 89 74.58 -57.39 -73.69
C SER A 89 73.66 -58.38 -72.92
N GLY A 90 73.26 -58.04 -71.69
CA GLY A 90 72.37 -58.88 -70.86
C GLY A 90 73.07 -60.00 -70.09
N ALA A 91 74.40 -60.11 -70.14
CA ALA A 91 75.14 -61.08 -69.33
C ALA A 91 75.19 -60.63 -67.86
N ILE A 92 74.83 -61.51 -66.94
CA ILE A 92 74.82 -61.30 -65.49
C ILE A 92 76.26 -61.39 -64.97
N ILE A 93 76.69 -60.35 -64.25
CA ILE A 93 78.02 -60.26 -63.63
C ILE A 93 77.92 -60.47 -62.11
N TYR A 94 76.80 -60.07 -61.50
CA TYR A 94 76.51 -60.29 -60.07
C TYR A 94 75.02 -60.64 -59.88
N PRO A 95 74.67 -61.64 -59.05
CA PRO A 95 75.58 -62.51 -58.30
C PRO A 95 76.35 -63.46 -59.23
N SER A 96 77.62 -63.70 -58.95
CA SER A 96 78.42 -64.68 -59.69
C SER A 96 78.06 -66.07 -59.18
N PHE A 97 77.41 -66.87 -60.02
CA PHE A 97 77.24 -68.29 -59.74
C PHE A 97 78.53 -69.00 -60.17
N GLU A 98 79.16 -69.74 -59.26
CA GLU A 98 80.33 -70.57 -59.60
C GLU A 98 79.88 -71.65 -60.60
N GLU A 99 80.19 -71.45 -61.88
CA GLU A 99 80.13 -72.51 -62.89
C GLU A 99 81.36 -73.41 -62.68
N ASP A 100 81.24 -74.34 -61.74
CA ASP A 100 82.31 -75.21 -61.27
C ASP A 100 82.54 -76.41 -62.21
N ASP A 101 82.75 -76.14 -63.51
CA ASP A 101 82.83 -77.20 -64.54
C ASP A 101 84.02 -77.04 -65.52
N THR A 102 85.09 -76.35 -65.11
CA THR A 102 86.35 -76.32 -65.86
C THR A 102 87.51 -76.89 -65.05
N LEU A 103 87.94 -78.11 -65.39
CA LEU A 103 89.08 -78.84 -64.82
C LEU A 103 90.46 -78.18 -65.06
N VAL A 104 90.52 -77.05 -65.77
CA VAL A 104 91.75 -76.30 -66.07
C VAL A 104 91.53 -74.82 -65.71
N PRO A 105 92.34 -74.24 -64.81
CA PRO A 105 92.23 -72.82 -64.49
C PRO A 105 92.60 -71.98 -65.72
N PRO A 106 91.80 -70.96 -66.08
CA PRO A 106 92.06 -70.12 -67.25
C PRO A 106 93.40 -69.38 -67.10
N SER A 107 94.09 -69.16 -68.23
CA SER A 107 95.36 -68.44 -68.23
C SER A 107 95.15 -66.94 -67.97
N ARG A 108 96.14 -66.26 -67.37
CA ARG A 108 96.02 -64.82 -67.03
C ARG A 108 95.66 -63.94 -68.23
N ASN A 109 96.14 -64.28 -69.42
CA ASN A 109 95.84 -63.54 -70.64
C ASN A 109 94.38 -63.70 -71.09
N GLU A 110 93.79 -64.88 -70.89
CA GLU A 110 92.38 -65.15 -71.20
C GLU A 110 91.46 -64.40 -70.23
N ILE A 111 91.82 -64.35 -68.95
CA ILE A 111 91.10 -63.57 -67.93
C ILE A 111 91.17 -62.07 -68.27
N ALA A 112 92.34 -61.57 -68.66
CA ALA A 112 92.52 -60.16 -69.04
C ALA A 112 91.70 -59.78 -70.30
N ASP A 113 91.66 -60.65 -71.32
CA ASP A 113 90.87 -60.40 -72.53
C ASP A 113 89.35 -60.45 -72.24
N GLU A 114 88.90 -61.42 -71.43
CA GLU A 114 87.51 -61.50 -70.98
C GLU A 114 87.10 -60.25 -70.19
N ASN A 115 87.95 -59.82 -69.26
CA ASN A 115 87.76 -58.59 -68.47
C ASN A 115 87.65 -57.35 -69.38
N PHE A 116 88.55 -57.22 -70.37
CA PHE A 116 88.53 -56.11 -71.32
C PHE A 116 87.24 -56.10 -72.14
N ARG A 117 86.76 -57.26 -72.58
CA ARG A 117 85.49 -57.40 -73.31
C ARG A 117 84.28 -57.04 -72.45
N ILE A 118 84.26 -57.42 -71.17
CA ILE A 118 83.18 -57.10 -70.23
C ILE A 118 83.15 -55.59 -69.94
N LEU A 119 84.30 -54.98 -69.66
CA LEU A 119 84.41 -53.55 -69.34
C LEU A 119 84.04 -52.66 -70.53
N ASN A 120 84.49 -53.00 -71.75
CA ASN A 120 84.15 -52.22 -72.96
C ASN A 120 82.66 -52.27 -73.32
N ARG A 121 81.94 -53.32 -72.92
CA ARG A 121 80.48 -53.43 -73.12
C ARG A 121 79.70 -52.52 -72.17
N GLY A 122 80.33 -52.03 -71.10
CA GLY A 122 79.70 -51.21 -70.06
C GLY A 122 78.82 -52.04 -69.13
N LEU A 123 78.87 -51.70 -67.85
CA LEU A 123 78.06 -52.29 -66.78
C LEU A 123 76.85 -51.41 -66.49
N ASN A 124 75.69 -52.03 -66.31
CA ASN A 124 74.47 -51.40 -65.84
C ASN A 124 74.10 -52.01 -64.49
N VAL A 125 73.92 -51.17 -63.48
CA VAL A 125 73.58 -51.60 -62.12
C VAL A 125 72.08 -51.42 -61.91
N GLN A 126 71.40 -52.52 -61.63
CA GLN A 126 70.01 -52.50 -61.20
C GLN A 126 69.95 -52.88 -59.73
N VAL A 127 69.54 -51.94 -58.88
CA VAL A 127 69.33 -52.17 -57.46
C VAL A 127 67.83 -52.17 -57.18
N GLU A 128 67.32 -53.28 -56.67
CA GLU A 128 66.00 -53.38 -56.11
C GLU A 128 66.09 -53.44 -54.60
N ILE A 129 65.47 -52.49 -53.91
CA ILE A 129 65.42 -52.46 -52.45
C ILE A 129 64.00 -52.77 -52.02
N TYR A 130 63.87 -53.78 -51.16
CA TYR A 130 62.63 -54.15 -50.53
C TYR A 130 62.78 -53.96 -49.02
N LEU A 131 61.94 -53.13 -48.42
CA LEU A 131 61.82 -53.09 -46.97
C LEU A 131 60.87 -54.21 -46.54
N GLU A 132 61.38 -55.17 -45.78
CA GLU A 132 60.52 -56.25 -45.31
C GLU A 132 59.45 -55.68 -44.38
N ARG A 133 58.18 -56.09 -44.56
CA ARG A 133 57.06 -55.56 -43.75
C ARG A 133 57.24 -55.84 -42.25
N SER A 134 57.98 -56.90 -41.90
CA SER A 134 58.34 -57.31 -40.54
C SER A 134 59.60 -56.61 -39.99
N SER A 135 60.24 -55.75 -40.78
CA SER A 135 61.45 -55.03 -40.39
C SER A 135 61.20 -54.19 -39.13
N VAL A 136 62.17 -54.21 -38.22
CA VAL A 136 62.18 -53.37 -37.01
C VAL A 136 62.05 -51.89 -37.35
N LEU A 137 62.62 -51.43 -38.47
CA LEU A 137 62.46 -50.06 -38.96
C LEU A 137 61.01 -49.74 -39.29
N VAL A 138 60.36 -50.59 -40.10
CA VAL A 138 58.98 -50.39 -40.55
C VAL A 138 58.02 -50.40 -39.35
N ILE A 139 58.23 -51.31 -38.40
CA ILE A 139 57.45 -51.41 -37.16
C ILE A 139 57.69 -50.19 -36.26
N SER A 140 58.94 -49.75 -36.11
CA SER A 140 59.30 -48.57 -35.29
C SER A 140 58.66 -47.29 -35.85
N ILE A 141 58.74 -47.08 -37.17
CA ILE A 141 58.11 -45.95 -37.84
C ILE A 141 56.59 -45.98 -37.62
N PHE A 142 55.95 -47.14 -37.80
CA PHE A 142 54.51 -47.28 -37.58
C PHE A 142 54.11 -46.99 -36.12
N SER A 143 54.84 -47.57 -35.17
CA SER A 143 54.62 -47.36 -33.73
C SER A 143 54.76 -45.88 -33.35
N SER A 144 55.74 -45.18 -33.91
CA SER A 144 55.94 -43.75 -33.66
C SER A 144 54.75 -42.90 -34.11
N PHE A 145 54.15 -43.21 -35.26
CA PHE A 145 52.97 -42.50 -35.76
C PHE A 145 51.71 -42.80 -34.93
N ILE A 146 51.54 -44.04 -34.47
CA ILE A 146 50.45 -44.39 -33.54
C ILE A 146 50.61 -43.61 -32.23
N LEU A 147 51.82 -43.61 -31.66
CA LEU A 147 52.10 -42.91 -30.40
C LEU A 147 51.81 -41.41 -30.54
N LEU A 148 52.26 -40.78 -31.63
CA LEU A 148 51.99 -39.37 -31.90
C LEU A 148 50.48 -39.09 -31.99
N SER A 149 49.72 -39.96 -32.66
CA SER A 149 48.26 -39.85 -32.77
C SER A 149 47.57 -39.98 -31.41
N LEU A 150 48.00 -40.93 -30.57
CA LEU A 150 47.49 -41.10 -29.21
C LEU A 150 47.77 -39.89 -28.31
N ILE A 151 48.97 -39.30 -28.42
CA ILE A 151 49.33 -38.09 -27.68
C ILE A 151 48.39 -36.94 -28.07
N ILE A 152 48.18 -36.70 -29.37
CA ILE A 152 47.27 -35.66 -29.87
C ILE A 152 45.84 -35.90 -29.36
N LEU A 153 45.35 -37.13 -29.46
CA LEU A 153 44.02 -37.49 -28.97
C LEU A 153 43.87 -37.26 -27.47
N SER A 154 44.87 -37.65 -26.67
CA SER A 154 44.88 -37.47 -25.22
C SER A 154 44.86 -36.00 -24.83
N TYR A 155 45.57 -35.15 -25.58
CA TYR A 155 45.63 -33.71 -25.36
C TYR A 155 44.26 -33.05 -25.63
N LEU A 156 43.65 -33.40 -26.76
CA LEU A 156 42.31 -32.91 -27.12
C LEU A 156 41.24 -33.39 -26.14
N TYR A 157 41.33 -34.65 -25.70
CA TYR A 157 40.44 -35.20 -24.68
C TYR A 157 40.55 -34.42 -23.36
N ARG A 158 41.77 -34.20 -22.85
CA ARG A 158 42.00 -33.45 -21.60
C ARG A 158 41.48 -32.02 -21.69
N ARG A 159 41.72 -31.32 -22.81
CA ARG A 159 41.19 -29.98 -23.05
C ARG A 159 39.66 -29.96 -23.09
N GLY A 160 39.06 -30.90 -23.80
CA GLY A 160 37.60 -31.01 -23.90
C GLY A 160 36.94 -31.33 -22.55
N ALA A 161 37.54 -32.22 -21.76
CA ALA A 161 37.04 -32.58 -20.43
C ALA A 161 37.10 -31.40 -19.44
N MET A 162 38.19 -30.62 -19.46
CA MET A 162 38.31 -29.41 -18.63
C MET A 162 37.26 -28.37 -18.98
N LYS A 163 37.01 -28.14 -20.28
CA LYS A 163 35.97 -27.20 -20.73
C LYS A 163 34.56 -27.65 -20.32
N ALA A 164 34.26 -28.94 -20.46
CA ALA A 164 32.99 -29.50 -20.00
C ALA A 164 32.78 -29.27 -18.51
N LYS A 165 33.80 -29.57 -17.69
CA LYS A 165 33.74 -29.35 -16.24
C LYS A 165 33.51 -27.89 -15.89
N LEU A 166 34.18 -26.96 -16.57
CA LEU A 166 34.00 -25.53 -16.34
C LEU A 166 32.58 -25.08 -16.67
N GLU A 167 32.04 -25.52 -17.80
CA GLU A 167 30.65 -25.21 -18.19
C GLU A 167 29.63 -25.78 -17.21
N ASP A 168 29.83 -27.00 -16.74
CA ASP A 168 28.92 -27.62 -15.78
C ASP A 168 28.96 -26.87 -14.43
N MET A 169 30.15 -26.44 -13.97
CA MET A 169 30.27 -25.57 -12.79
C MET A 169 29.58 -24.21 -12.97
N THR A 170 29.65 -23.61 -14.16
CA THR A 170 28.92 -22.35 -14.43
C THR A 170 27.41 -22.58 -14.45
N ARG A 171 26.94 -23.67 -15.05
CA ARG A 171 25.51 -24.01 -15.07
C ARG A 171 24.98 -24.28 -13.67
N GLU A 172 25.72 -24.99 -12.82
CA GLU A 172 25.32 -25.22 -11.43
C GLU A 172 25.22 -23.92 -10.64
N LYS A 173 26.16 -22.97 -10.84
CA LYS A 173 26.09 -21.64 -10.20
C LYS A 173 24.88 -20.85 -10.68
N GLU A 174 24.61 -20.86 -11.98
CA GLU A 174 23.43 -20.20 -12.55
C GLU A 174 22.14 -20.83 -12.03
N LEU A 175 22.08 -22.16 -11.96
CA LEU A 175 20.94 -22.90 -11.40
C LEU A 175 20.71 -22.51 -9.94
N HIS A 176 21.76 -22.53 -9.12
CA HIS A 176 21.65 -22.12 -7.71
C HIS A 176 21.15 -20.69 -7.56
N ARG A 177 21.67 -19.76 -8.38
CA ARG A 177 21.21 -18.37 -8.40
C ARG A 177 19.73 -18.27 -8.78
N LEU A 178 19.29 -19.04 -9.78
CA LEU A 178 17.89 -19.05 -10.21
C LEU A 178 16.97 -19.61 -9.13
N ILE A 179 17.37 -20.70 -8.46
CA ILE A 179 16.62 -21.29 -7.33
C ILE A 179 16.50 -20.28 -6.18
N GLU A 180 17.56 -19.55 -5.86
CA GLU A 180 17.53 -18.53 -4.82
C GLU A 180 16.58 -17.37 -5.16
N LEU A 181 16.61 -16.89 -6.42
CA LEU A 181 15.68 -15.88 -6.92
C LEU A 181 14.23 -16.36 -6.92
N GLU A 182 13.98 -17.61 -7.31
CA GLU A 182 12.64 -18.22 -7.27
C GLU A 182 12.12 -18.28 -5.83
N LYS A 183 12.96 -18.69 -4.88
CA LYS A 183 12.63 -18.73 -3.45
C LYS A 183 12.32 -17.33 -2.91
N GLU A 184 13.13 -16.32 -3.26
CA GLU A 184 12.89 -14.94 -2.86
C GLU A 184 11.56 -14.41 -3.42
N ASN A 185 11.29 -14.63 -4.72
CA ASN A 185 10.04 -14.22 -5.35
C ASN A 185 8.83 -14.94 -4.74
N THR A 186 8.95 -16.22 -4.42
CA THR A 186 7.89 -16.99 -3.76
C THR A 186 7.61 -16.45 -2.36
N ASN A 187 8.66 -16.11 -1.59
CA ASN A 187 8.50 -15.48 -0.28
C ASN A 187 7.81 -14.12 -0.38
N ARG A 188 8.21 -13.28 -1.34
CA ARG A 188 7.56 -11.98 -1.59
C ARG A 188 6.09 -12.16 -1.98
N MET A 189 5.77 -13.16 -2.80
CA MET A 189 4.39 -13.47 -3.19
C MET A 189 3.55 -13.90 -1.98
N ASN A 190 4.11 -14.72 -1.09
CA ASN A 190 3.42 -15.14 0.13
C ASN A 190 3.16 -13.94 1.06
N MET A 191 4.15 -13.07 1.28
CA MET A 191 3.97 -11.84 2.07
C MET A 191 2.87 -10.94 1.48
N LEU A 192 2.89 -10.70 0.16
CA LEU A 192 1.84 -9.92 -0.51
C LEU A 192 0.45 -10.56 -0.39
N THR A 193 0.38 -11.89 -0.36
CA THR A 193 -0.87 -12.62 -0.19
C THR A 193 -1.39 -12.49 1.24
N GLU A 194 -0.52 -12.57 2.24
CA GLU A 194 -0.84 -12.30 3.65
C GLU A 194 -1.30 -10.86 3.85
N ASP A 195 -0.58 -9.87 3.31
CA ASP A 195 -0.95 -8.46 3.36
C ASP A 195 -2.31 -8.20 2.71
N LYS A 196 -2.57 -8.82 1.56
CA LYS A 196 -3.87 -8.74 0.88
C LYS A 196 -4.98 -9.34 1.75
N ALA A 197 -4.74 -10.46 2.39
CA ALA A 197 -5.71 -11.09 3.29
C ALA A 197 -5.99 -10.21 4.52
N HIS A 198 -4.94 -9.65 5.13
CA HIS A 198 -5.05 -8.71 6.24
C HIS A 198 -5.87 -7.47 5.83
N LEU A 199 -5.50 -6.80 4.73
CA LEU A 199 -6.18 -5.59 4.27
C LEU A 199 -7.64 -5.87 3.88
N SER A 200 -7.92 -7.03 3.28
CA SER A 200 -9.29 -7.45 3.01
C SER A 200 -10.10 -7.65 4.29
N SER A 201 -9.48 -8.14 5.37
CA SER A 201 -10.13 -8.32 6.66
C SER A 201 -10.41 -6.98 7.35
N GLU A 202 -9.46 -6.04 7.30
CA GLU A 202 -9.64 -4.68 7.81
C GLU A 202 -10.71 -3.94 7.04
N PHE A 203 -10.70 -4.04 5.71
CA PHE A 203 -11.73 -3.44 4.88
C PHE A 203 -13.13 -3.96 5.23
N LYS A 204 -13.27 -5.27 5.46
CA LYS A 204 -14.53 -5.88 5.91
C LYS A 204 -14.95 -5.36 7.28
N ARG A 205 -14.00 -5.21 8.21
CA ARG A 205 -14.26 -4.64 9.55
C ARG A 205 -14.70 -3.18 9.47
N LEU A 206 -14.01 -2.33 8.71
CA LEU A 206 -14.40 -0.94 8.51
C LEU A 206 -15.78 -0.83 7.86
N LYS A 207 -16.06 -1.66 6.86
CA LYS A 207 -17.37 -1.70 6.22
C LYS A 207 -18.48 -2.02 7.23
N ASN A 208 -18.28 -3.04 8.06
CA ASN A 208 -19.25 -3.39 9.11
C ASN A 208 -19.43 -2.26 10.12
N LEU A 209 -18.33 -1.63 10.60
CA LEU A 209 -18.41 -0.49 11.52
C LEU A 209 -19.17 0.70 10.92
N LEU A 210 -18.98 0.96 9.63
CA LEU A 210 -19.69 2.01 8.92
C LEU A 210 -21.18 1.68 8.78
N GLU A 211 -21.51 0.42 8.49
CA GLU A 211 -22.90 -0.06 8.41
C GLU A 211 -23.60 0.00 9.77
N ASP A 212 -22.92 -0.41 10.85
CA ASP A 212 -23.39 -0.30 12.23
C ASP A 212 -23.59 1.17 12.63
N SER A 213 -22.62 2.05 12.35
CA SER A 213 -22.78 3.50 12.62
C SER A 213 -23.93 4.12 11.84
N LYS A 214 -24.18 3.67 10.61
CA LYS A 214 -25.29 4.15 9.79
C LYS A 214 -26.63 3.69 10.35
N THR A 215 -26.73 2.44 10.79
CA THR A 215 -27.96 1.91 11.39
C THR A 215 -28.25 2.53 12.76
N THR A 216 -27.24 2.78 13.60
CA THR A 216 -27.41 3.48 14.88
C THR A 216 -27.79 4.94 14.68
N THR A 217 -27.17 5.65 13.72
CA THR A 217 -27.55 7.03 13.37
C THR A 217 -28.99 7.08 12.91
N LYS A 218 -29.39 6.17 12.01
CA LYS A 218 -30.78 6.08 11.54
C LYS A 218 -31.75 5.80 12.70
N ARG A 219 -31.42 4.87 13.60
CA ARG A 219 -32.27 4.58 14.77
C ARG A 219 -32.37 5.77 15.72
N ASN A 220 -31.28 6.51 15.91
CA ASN A 220 -31.28 7.72 16.72
C ASN A 220 -32.08 8.84 16.05
N GLU A 221 -31.95 9.03 14.74
CA GLU A 221 -32.77 9.95 13.95
C GLU A 221 -34.26 9.61 14.08
N ASP A 222 -34.64 8.34 13.91
CA ASP A 222 -36.01 7.86 14.07
C ASP A 222 -36.54 8.13 15.50
N SER A 223 -35.72 7.86 16.53
CA SER A 223 -36.07 8.16 17.93
C SER A 223 -36.20 9.66 18.20
N MET A 224 -35.37 10.51 17.59
CA MET A 224 -35.48 11.97 17.70
C MET A 224 -36.75 12.47 17.02
N ILE A 225 -37.12 11.89 15.88
CA ILE A 225 -38.37 12.21 15.18
C ILE A 225 -39.57 11.85 16.06
N GLU A 226 -39.57 10.68 16.70
CA GLU A 226 -40.62 10.29 17.66
C GLU A 226 -40.72 11.26 18.84
N GLU A 227 -39.57 11.70 19.39
CA GLU A 227 -39.56 12.70 20.47
C GLU A 227 -40.09 14.07 19.99
N ILE A 228 -39.73 14.50 18.78
CA ILE A 228 -40.25 15.73 18.17
C ILE A 228 -41.78 15.64 18.03
N ILE A 229 -42.31 14.53 17.52
CA ILE A 229 -43.75 14.33 17.38
C ILE A 229 -44.44 14.41 18.76
N ALA A 230 -43.88 13.75 19.78
CA ALA A 230 -44.43 13.80 21.14
C ALA A 230 -44.39 15.22 21.76
N LEU A 231 -43.34 15.99 21.47
CA LEU A 231 -43.24 17.39 21.88
C LEU A 231 -44.24 18.28 21.12
N GLU A 232 -44.42 18.08 19.82
CA GLU A 232 -45.42 18.77 19.00
C GLU A 232 -46.83 18.53 19.54
N GLU A 233 -47.21 17.28 19.83
CA GLU A 233 -48.51 16.97 20.45
C GLU A 233 -48.70 17.66 21.81
N ARG A 234 -47.61 17.77 22.59
CA ARG A 234 -47.66 18.43 23.90
C ARG A 234 -47.82 19.94 23.75
N ILE A 235 -47.14 20.55 22.79
CA ILE A 235 -47.28 21.96 22.44
C ILE A 235 -48.70 22.24 21.98
N GLU A 236 -49.28 21.39 21.13
CA GLU A 236 -50.66 21.54 20.65
C GLU A 236 -51.67 21.46 21.80
N LYS A 237 -51.50 20.51 22.74
CA LYS A 237 -52.33 20.44 23.96
C LYS A 237 -52.21 21.70 24.83
N ILE A 238 -51.01 22.24 24.99
CA ILE A 238 -50.79 23.48 25.74
C ILE A 238 -51.43 24.67 25.02
N HIS A 239 -51.30 24.75 23.70
CA HIS A 239 -51.96 25.78 22.90
C HIS A 239 -53.48 25.73 23.05
N ALA A 240 -54.09 24.55 22.95
CA ALA A 240 -55.53 24.38 23.14
C ALA A 240 -55.99 24.82 24.55
N LEU A 241 -55.21 24.52 25.59
CA LEU A 241 -55.49 24.99 26.95
C LEU A 241 -55.36 26.52 27.07
N TYR A 242 -54.33 27.11 26.43
CA TYR A 242 -54.12 28.55 26.43
C TYR A 242 -55.24 29.29 25.72
N ASP A 243 -55.67 28.81 24.55
CA ASP A 243 -56.77 29.37 23.79
C ASP A 243 -58.08 29.32 24.59
N GLY A 244 -58.36 28.20 25.26
CA GLY A 244 -59.51 28.08 26.17
C GLY A 244 -59.44 29.04 27.37
N GLN A 245 -58.26 29.20 27.98
CA GLN A 245 -58.05 30.19 29.05
C GLN A 245 -58.20 31.63 28.55
N GLN A 246 -57.80 31.90 27.31
CA GLN A 246 -57.93 33.21 26.71
C GLN A 246 -59.39 33.53 26.43
N GLU A 247 -60.16 32.55 25.94
CA GLU A 247 -61.62 32.65 25.77
C GLU A 247 -62.33 32.91 27.10
N GLU A 248 -62.03 32.14 28.16
CA GLU A 248 -62.56 32.37 29.51
C GLU A 248 -62.21 33.77 30.04
N ASN A 249 -60.96 34.22 29.85
CA ASN A 249 -60.56 35.56 30.22
C ASN A 249 -61.34 36.65 29.46
N THR A 250 -61.66 36.43 28.18
CA THR A 250 -62.49 37.36 27.42
C THR A 250 -63.92 37.40 27.96
N GLU A 251 -64.52 36.25 28.27
CA GLU A 251 -65.85 36.17 28.88
C GLU A 251 -65.91 36.87 30.24
N LEU A 252 -64.93 36.62 31.11
CA LEU A 252 -64.83 37.26 32.42
C LEU A 252 -64.67 38.78 32.30
N LYS A 253 -63.86 39.27 31.36
CA LYS A 253 -63.73 40.70 31.09
C LYS A 253 -65.05 41.31 30.64
N GLU A 254 -65.81 40.62 29.79
CA GLU A 254 -67.14 41.08 29.39
C GLU A 254 -68.13 41.12 30.57
N MET A 255 -68.11 40.12 31.45
CA MET A 255 -68.92 40.12 32.67
C MET A 255 -68.57 41.31 33.57
N ILE A 256 -67.29 41.56 33.83
CA ILE A 256 -66.82 42.71 34.62
C ILE A 256 -67.32 44.02 34.00
N ALA A 257 -67.19 44.20 32.69
CA ALA A 257 -67.66 45.41 32.01
C ALA A 257 -69.18 45.63 32.13
N LYS A 258 -69.98 44.56 32.23
CA LYS A 258 -71.43 44.66 32.48
C LYS A 258 -71.72 45.11 33.92
N TYR A 259 -70.98 44.63 34.91
CA TYR A 259 -71.12 45.03 36.32
C TYR A 259 -70.69 46.49 36.56
N GLU A 260 -69.57 46.93 36.00
CA GLU A 260 -69.08 48.32 36.17
C GLU A 260 -70.06 49.36 35.58
N LYS A 261 -70.71 49.04 34.45
CA LYS A 261 -71.77 49.89 33.87
C LYS A 261 -73.00 50.02 34.80
N GLY A 262 -73.23 49.05 35.69
CA GLY A 262 -74.27 49.12 36.72
C GLY A 262 -73.91 50.09 37.86
N GLU A 263 -72.69 49.99 38.38
CA GLU A 263 -72.17 50.82 39.48
C GLU A 263 -72.05 52.32 39.11
N LEU A 264 -71.66 52.63 37.87
CA LEU A 264 -71.55 54.02 37.40
C LEU A 264 -72.91 54.75 37.36
N LYS A 265 -74.02 54.02 37.22
CA LYS A 265 -75.37 54.60 37.23
C LYS A 265 -75.83 54.95 38.64
N THR A 266 -75.53 54.12 39.63
CA THR A 266 -75.87 54.36 41.04
C THR A 266 -75.04 55.48 41.66
N GLY A 267 -73.75 55.62 41.31
CA GLY A 267 -72.89 56.71 41.80
C GLY A 267 -73.35 58.11 41.38
N LYS A 268 -73.76 58.29 40.12
CA LYS A 268 -74.22 59.60 39.60
C LYS A 268 -75.53 60.07 40.22
N GLN A 269 -76.41 59.16 40.63
CA GLN A 269 -77.68 59.49 41.28
C GLN A 269 -77.45 60.02 42.71
N LYS A 270 -76.50 59.44 43.45
CA LYS A 270 -76.14 59.87 44.81
C LYS A 270 -75.54 61.28 44.87
N ASP A 271 -74.66 61.62 43.93
CA ASP A 271 -74.04 62.96 43.87
C ASP A 271 -75.05 64.07 43.52
N ARG A 272 -76.12 63.75 42.77
CA ARG A 272 -77.19 64.71 42.46
C ARG A 272 -78.05 65.02 43.69
N LEU A 273 -78.39 64.00 44.49
CA LEU A 273 -79.21 64.14 45.69
C LEU A 273 -78.49 64.96 46.77
N SER A 274 -77.21 64.69 47.02
CA SER A 274 -76.41 65.44 48.02
C SER A 274 -76.30 66.93 47.68
N LYS A 275 -76.15 67.29 46.40
CA LYS A 275 -76.13 68.69 45.93
C LYS A 275 -77.47 69.40 46.11
N GLN A 276 -78.59 68.71 45.97
CA GLN A 276 -79.92 69.28 46.20
C GLN A 276 -80.14 69.58 47.69
N VAL A 277 -79.78 68.65 48.58
CA VAL A 277 -79.85 68.84 50.03
C VAL A 277 -78.98 70.01 50.48
N THR A 278 -77.75 70.12 49.93
CA THR A 278 -76.83 71.24 50.24
C THR A 278 -77.46 72.60 49.96
N LYS A 279 -78.15 72.74 48.81
CA LYS A 279 -78.85 73.99 48.44
C LYS A 279 -80.05 74.28 49.36
N ARG A 280 -80.81 73.25 49.73
CA ARG A 280 -81.97 73.36 50.64
C ARG A 280 -81.54 73.88 52.01
N PHE A 281 -80.52 73.26 52.61
CA PHE A 281 -80.04 73.62 53.94
C PHE A 281 -79.45 75.03 54.00
N LYS A 282 -78.69 75.44 52.97
CA LYS A 282 -78.12 76.79 52.89
C LYS A 282 -79.21 77.89 52.80
N THR A 283 -80.38 77.56 52.28
CA THR A 283 -81.48 78.52 52.11
C THR A 283 -82.33 78.63 53.38
N LEU A 284 -82.59 77.49 54.05
CA LEU A 284 -83.51 77.41 55.20
C LEU A 284 -82.87 77.76 56.54
N TYR A 285 -81.62 77.34 56.77
CA TYR A 285 -80.96 77.47 58.07
C TYR A 285 -79.81 78.45 57.98
N LYS A 286 -80.02 79.66 58.49
CA LYS A 286 -79.03 80.76 58.39
C LYS A 286 -78.07 80.81 59.58
N ASN A 287 -78.45 80.19 60.71
CA ASN A 287 -77.66 80.17 61.94
C ASN A 287 -76.87 78.86 62.12
N ILE A 288 -77.01 77.91 61.19
CA ILE A 288 -76.33 76.60 61.20
C ILE A 288 -75.36 76.47 60.02
N ALA A 289 -74.16 75.97 60.30
CA ALA A 289 -73.19 75.53 59.30
C ALA A 289 -73.19 74.00 59.17
N PHE A 290 -73.16 73.49 57.93
CA PHE A 290 -73.16 72.04 57.66
C PHE A 290 -71.81 71.58 57.11
N HIS A 291 -71.27 70.50 57.67
CA HIS A 291 -70.13 69.81 57.10
C HIS A 291 -70.56 68.95 55.88
N GLN A 292 -69.71 68.81 54.86
CA GLN A 292 -70.05 68.09 53.62
C GLN A 292 -70.49 66.64 53.88
N ARG A 293 -69.85 65.98 54.84
CA ARG A 293 -70.19 64.62 55.28
C ARG A 293 -71.59 64.51 55.92
N ALA A 294 -72.02 65.54 56.66
CA ALA A 294 -73.37 65.59 57.22
C ALA A 294 -74.44 65.62 56.13
N VAL A 295 -74.18 66.33 55.02
CA VAL A 295 -75.11 66.45 53.89
C VAL A 295 -75.20 65.17 53.06
N ILE A 296 -74.06 64.51 52.82
CA ILE A 296 -74.00 63.23 52.11
C ILE A 296 -74.74 62.16 52.92
N ASN A 297 -74.41 62.04 54.21
CA ASN A 297 -75.05 61.04 55.05
C ASN A 297 -76.54 61.33 55.27
N PHE A 298 -76.95 62.60 55.31
CA PHE A 298 -78.38 62.96 55.37
C PHE A 298 -79.13 62.46 54.14
N ALA A 299 -78.54 62.56 52.93
CA ALA A 299 -79.17 62.09 51.71
C ALA A 299 -79.32 60.55 51.66
N ASP A 300 -78.50 59.81 52.42
CA ASP A 300 -78.56 58.35 52.55
C ASP A 300 -79.55 57.88 53.65
N LEU A 301 -80.15 58.79 54.43
CA LEU A 301 -81.20 58.44 55.40
C LEU A 301 -82.53 58.15 54.70
N THR A 302 -83.37 57.32 55.31
CA THR A 302 -84.76 57.11 54.87
C THR A 302 -85.58 58.40 55.06
N ASP A 303 -86.61 58.59 54.23
CA ASP A 303 -87.44 59.81 54.23
C ASP A 303 -87.98 60.16 55.63
N GLU A 304 -88.44 59.17 56.40
CA GLU A 304 -88.92 59.38 57.77
C GLU A 304 -87.82 59.90 58.73
N MET A 305 -86.59 59.41 58.57
CA MET A 305 -85.44 59.85 59.37
C MET A 305 -84.95 61.23 58.92
N GLN A 306 -85.02 61.54 57.62
CA GLN A 306 -84.71 62.87 57.09
C GLN A 306 -85.64 63.94 57.68
N ILE A 307 -86.95 63.67 57.71
CA ILE A 307 -87.95 64.60 58.27
C ILE A 307 -87.65 64.91 59.74
N LYS A 308 -87.42 63.89 60.56
CA LYS A 308 -87.14 64.06 62.00
C LYS A 308 -85.75 64.68 62.26
N ALA A 309 -84.76 64.39 61.41
CA ALA A 309 -83.47 65.06 61.45
C ALA A 309 -83.63 66.56 61.13
N GLU A 310 -84.42 66.90 60.12
CA GLU A 310 -84.67 68.28 59.69
C GLU A 310 -85.47 69.08 60.72
N GLU A 311 -86.42 68.45 61.42
CA GLU A 311 -87.10 69.04 62.58
C GLU A 311 -86.10 69.39 63.69
N THR A 312 -85.16 68.48 64.00
CA THR A 312 -84.13 68.70 65.02
C THR A 312 -83.18 69.84 64.60
N ILE A 313 -82.83 69.91 63.31
CA ILE A 313 -82.02 71.00 62.73
C ILE A 313 -82.77 72.33 62.86
N HIS A 314 -84.07 72.35 62.58
CA HIS A 314 -84.87 73.57 62.68
C HIS A 314 -84.96 74.08 64.13
N GLN A 315 -85.16 73.18 65.10
CA GLN A 315 -85.13 73.54 66.52
C GLN A 315 -83.77 74.14 66.93
N LEU A 316 -82.66 73.58 66.42
CA LEU A 316 -81.31 74.12 66.63
C LEU A 316 -81.11 75.51 66.01
N ASP A 317 -81.75 75.83 64.88
CA ASP A 317 -81.62 77.11 64.17
C ASP A 317 -82.41 78.24 64.87
N ILE A 318 -83.53 77.91 65.52
CA ILE A 318 -84.39 78.83 66.27
C ILE A 318 -83.82 79.14 67.66
N ASP A 319 -83.64 78.11 68.50
CA ASP A 319 -83.03 78.26 69.83
C ASP A 319 -82.28 76.97 70.21
N PRO A 320 -80.94 77.03 70.35
CA PRO A 320 -80.11 75.89 70.74
C PRO A 320 -80.50 75.24 72.07
N ASN A 321 -81.21 75.94 72.95
CA ASN A 321 -81.58 75.45 74.28
C ASN A 321 -82.86 74.59 74.27
N LEU A 322 -83.64 74.62 73.20
CA LEU A 322 -84.86 73.80 73.05
C LEU A 322 -84.54 72.32 72.81
N VAL A 323 -83.33 72.00 72.36
CA VAL A 323 -82.97 70.65 71.91
C VAL A 323 -82.38 69.83 73.05
N LYS A 324 -82.98 68.66 73.31
CA LYS A 324 -82.55 67.72 74.35
C LYS A 324 -81.23 67.04 73.95
N VAL A 325 -80.12 67.55 74.47
CA VAL A 325 -78.79 66.94 74.29
C VAL A 325 -78.69 65.65 75.12
N LYS A 326 -78.27 64.54 74.49
CA LYS A 326 -78.12 63.26 75.20
C LYS A 326 -76.83 63.19 76.01
N ARG A 327 -75.71 63.60 75.43
CA ARG A 327 -74.39 63.65 76.09
C ARG A 327 -73.45 64.60 75.37
N LYS A 328 -72.46 65.11 76.11
CA LYS A 328 -71.28 65.79 75.56
C LYS A 328 -70.22 64.73 75.25
N VAL A 329 -69.75 64.69 74.00
CA VAL A 329 -68.71 63.78 73.54
C VAL A 329 -67.39 64.57 73.51
N MET A 330 -66.44 64.20 74.38
CA MET A 330 -65.11 64.79 74.36
C MET A 330 -64.23 64.01 73.38
N MET A 331 -63.59 64.73 72.46
CA MET A 331 -62.68 64.15 71.47
C MET A 331 -61.24 64.23 71.96
N LYS A 332 -60.35 63.37 71.45
CA LYS A 332 -58.94 63.35 71.89
C LYS A 332 -58.10 64.45 71.24
N LYS A 333 -58.46 64.88 70.03
CA LYS A 333 -57.67 65.80 69.21
C LYS A 333 -58.23 67.22 69.08
N ASN A 334 -59.51 67.43 69.37
CA ASN A 334 -60.15 68.75 69.26
C ASN A 334 -60.81 69.15 70.60
N PRO A 335 -60.44 70.32 71.19
CA PRO A 335 -60.93 70.73 72.52
C PRO A 335 -62.36 71.27 72.54
N ASP A 336 -62.98 71.45 71.36
CA ASP A 336 -64.35 71.96 71.26
C ASP A 336 -65.38 70.92 71.69
N ALA A 337 -66.38 71.37 72.45
CA ALA A 337 -67.45 70.52 72.95
C ALA A 337 -68.37 70.05 71.81
N VAL A 338 -68.29 68.78 71.42
CA VAL A 338 -69.25 68.15 70.51
C VAL A 338 -70.41 67.56 71.31
N PHE A 339 -71.63 67.79 70.83
CA PHE A 339 -72.86 67.35 71.46
C PHE A 339 -73.57 66.31 70.58
N GLU A 340 -74.03 65.23 71.20
CA GLU A 340 -74.81 64.18 70.54
C GLU A 340 -76.30 64.40 70.79
N ILE A 341 -77.07 64.49 69.70
CA ILE A 341 -78.54 64.48 69.71
C ILE A 341 -79.03 63.18 69.10
N THR A 342 -80.14 62.69 69.65
CA THR A 342 -80.83 61.53 69.13
C THR A 342 -82.17 61.94 68.54
N PHE A 343 -82.40 61.59 67.28
CA PHE A 343 -83.68 61.78 66.59
C PHE A 343 -84.20 60.41 66.10
N SER A 344 -85.51 60.26 65.94
CA SER A 344 -86.14 59.05 65.37
C SER A 344 -85.62 57.69 65.90
N TYR A 345 -85.50 57.52 67.22
CA TYR A 345 -85.05 56.29 67.92
C TYR A 345 -83.59 55.86 67.64
N ASN A 346 -83.22 55.66 66.37
CA ASN A 346 -81.91 55.19 65.92
C ASN A 346 -81.06 56.27 65.21
N GLY A 347 -81.58 57.49 65.03
CA GLY A 347 -80.83 58.61 64.47
C GLY A 347 -79.83 59.20 65.47
N ARG A 348 -78.69 59.65 64.95
CA ARG A 348 -77.62 60.32 65.68
C ARG A 348 -77.17 61.56 64.90
N MET A 349 -77.12 62.69 65.57
CA MET A 349 -76.61 63.95 65.02
C MET A 349 -75.55 64.50 65.96
N TYR A 350 -74.44 64.92 65.36
CA TYR A 350 -73.30 65.48 66.08
C TYR A 350 -73.13 66.94 65.67
N PHE A 351 -73.15 67.84 66.66
CA PHE A 351 -72.97 69.27 66.42
C PHE A 351 -72.01 69.89 67.45
N SER A 352 -71.35 70.98 67.09
CA SER A 352 -70.53 71.79 67.98
C SER A 352 -71.02 73.25 68.00
N LYS A 353 -70.73 73.97 69.08
CA LYS A 353 -70.95 75.42 69.18
C LYS A 353 -69.62 76.11 68.88
N GLY A 354 -69.53 76.82 67.76
CA GLY A 354 -68.32 77.54 67.35
C GLY A 354 -68.11 78.84 68.15
N LYS A 355 -66.92 79.44 68.01
CA LYS A 355 -66.52 80.68 68.71
C LYS A 355 -67.42 81.89 68.39
N ASP A 356 -68.09 81.88 67.25
CA ASP A 356 -68.99 82.95 66.77
C ASP A 356 -70.48 82.72 67.13
N GLN A 357 -70.76 81.92 68.16
CA GLN A 357 -72.12 81.48 68.57
C GLN A 357 -72.93 80.73 67.50
N LYS A 358 -72.38 80.48 66.31
CA LYS A 358 -73.01 79.65 65.26
C LYS A 358 -72.87 78.15 65.57
N ILE A 359 -73.94 77.40 65.30
CA ILE A 359 -73.95 75.94 65.44
C ILE A 359 -73.36 75.30 64.18
N GLN A 360 -72.51 74.29 64.34
CA GLN A 360 -71.98 73.52 63.23
C GLN A 360 -72.39 72.04 63.36
N ILE A 361 -73.05 71.51 62.33
CA ILE A 361 -73.42 70.09 62.25
C ILE A 361 -72.32 69.33 61.50
N LEU A 362 -71.70 68.37 62.19
CA LEU A 362 -70.50 67.66 61.75
C LEU A 362 -70.82 66.34 61.03
N SER A 363 -71.76 65.57 61.59
CA SER A 363 -72.27 64.35 60.94
C SER A 363 -73.71 64.08 61.37
N ILE A 364 -74.49 63.51 60.45
CA ILE A 364 -75.84 62.99 60.68
C ILE A 364 -75.78 61.53 60.25
N GLY A 365 -76.28 60.62 61.06
CA GLY A 365 -76.20 59.19 60.78
C GLY A 365 -77.17 58.36 61.60
N THR A 366 -76.96 57.06 61.58
CA THR A 366 -77.73 56.09 62.35
C THR A 366 -76.83 55.44 63.42
N LYS A 367 -77.43 54.69 64.35
CA LYS A 367 -76.68 53.90 65.32
C LYS A 367 -75.63 52.98 64.67
N ASN A 368 -75.88 52.48 63.46
CA ASN A 368 -74.97 51.58 62.75
C ASN A 368 -73.76 52.30 62.13
N THR A 369 -73.87 53.61 61.89
CA THR A 369 -72.76 54.42 61.35
C THR A 369 -71.98 55.13 62.45
N GLN A 370 -72.38 54.96 63.70
CA GLN A 370 -71.83 55.67 64.87
C GLN A 370 -70.31 55.56 64.98
N GLU A 371 -69.72 54.36 64.81
CA GLU A 371 -68.26 54.20 64.91
C GLU A 371 -67.51 54.96 63.79
N LYS A 372 -68.03 54.88 62.55
CA LYS A 372 -67.46 55.57 61.39
C LYS A 372 -67.63 57.08 61.49
N ASP A 373 -68.74 57.55 62.07
CA ASP A 373 -69.04 58.96 62.29
C ASP A 373 -68.18 59.55 63.41
N LEU A 374 -67.99 58.83 64.52
CA LEU A 374 -67.08 59.24 65.60
C LEU A 374 -65.62 59.24 65.15
N ALA A 375 -65.18 58.22 64.41
CA ALA A 375 -63.83 58.16 63.85
C ALA A 375 -63.55 59.35 62.91
N PHE A 376 -64.57 59.77 62.15
CA PHE A 376 -64.46 60.96 61.31
C PHE A 376 -64.37 62.26 62.12
N ILE A 377 -65.19 62.39 63.16
CA ILE A 377 -65.18 63.59 63.99
C ILE A 377 -63.87 63.71 64.78
N ASP A 378 -63.22 62.60 65.17
CA ASP A 378 -61.90 62.62 65.81
C ASP A 378 -60.74 62.96 64.84
N THR A 379 -60.99 62.89 63.52
CA THR A 379 -60.04 63.34 62.47
C THR A 379 -60.21 64.78 62.03
N LEU A 380 -61.32 65.43 62.39
CA LEU A 380 -61.58 66.86 62.19
C LEU A 380 -60.85 67.67 63.27
#